data_AF-A0A1B9M4B0-F1
#
_entry.id   AF-A0A1B9M4B0-F1
#
_cell.length_a   1.000
_cell.length_b   1.000
_cell.length_c   1.000
_cell.angle_alpha   90.00
_cell.angle_beta   90.00
_cell.angle_gamma   90.00
#
_symmetry.space_group_name_H-M   'P 1'
#
loop_
_entity.id
_entity.type
_entity.pdbx_description
1 polymer ?
#
loop_
_entity_poly.entity_id
_entity_poly.type
_entity_poly.pdbx_seq_one_letter_code
_entity_poly.pdbx_strand_id
1 'polypeptide(L)'
;MIKFLKYIAVIIVITITVGCNVAESKTTTASAIVDFGDPNAKQFATRLKSLADKKKANQVINITQFGDSHSAADFFTGEFRTLMQQKYGNAGIGWVTPVAIKGQNHAAVTWRTKNWDVLSSRTLSNLDFPMGGFIAKPSKDLATIQIIPRTSNSKYWQVTLTFKTLKNNSSSLAIYDNSDKKISFNYKSTPNVWQTASIVSKMPFVIKSQKDIELGGIWLTRYKQSGVIVSSIATNGAKQTIWQKWGKNWFKELALSQSDLVILEYGTNESFDETLDASQYKKNLVNNIRLIRKTLPNATILIMTPPDTMVNGNDIPKSFAKIMNIQKQVAKSEKTLFWDWQVAMGGKFSIKQWQQQGFARPDLVHQTIKGYKESARIFYADLNEFIRKNS
;
A
#
# COMPACT_ATOMS: atom_id res chain seq x y z
N MET A 1 -72.55 57.11 -35.31
CA MET A 1 -73.11 56.41 -36.49
C MET A 1 -72.12 55.34 -36.92
N ILE A 2 -72.55 54.08 -36.94
CA ILE A 2 -72.25 53.05 -37.97
C ILE A 2 -70.76 52.65 -38.07
N LYS A 3 -70.35 51.53 -37.45
CA LYS A 3 -70.02 50.21 -38.08
C LYS A 3 -68.69 50.24 -38.89
N PHE A 4 -67.80 49.25 -38.95
CA PHE A 4 -67.91 47.80 -38.83
C PHE A 4 -66.49 47.21 -38.56
N LEU A 5 -66.53 45.98 -38.06
CA LEU A 5 -65.48 45.05 -37.66
C LEU A 5 -64.53 44.57 -38.80
N LYS A 6 -63.37 44.06 -38.37
CA LYS A 6 -62.48 43.01 -38.95
C LYS A 6 -61.25 43.49 -39.72
N TYR A 7 -60.06 43.26 -39.15
CA TYR A 7 -59.06 42.36 -39.76
C TYR A 7 -58.20 41.73 -38.65
N ILE A 8 -58.10 40.41 -38.71
CA ILE A 8 -57.31 39.53 -37.85
C ILE A 8 -55.85 39.66 -38.27
N ALA A 9 -54.98 40.15 -37.40
CA ALA A 9 -53.54 40.08 -37.60
C ALA A 9 -53.03 38.76 -36.99
N VAL A 10 -52.62 37.84 -37.86
CA VAL A 10 -51.96 36.60 -37.47
C VAL A 10 -50.57 36.94 -36.93
N ILE A 11 -50.37 36.70 -35.64
CA ILE A 11 -49.07 36.74 -34.99
C ILE A 11 -48.34 35.45 -35.34
N ILE A 12 -47.33 35.51 -36.21
CA ILE A 12 -46.33 34.44 -36.37
C ILE A 12 -45.19 34.75 -35.40
N VAL A 13 -45.23 34.15 -34.22
CA VAL A 13 -44.02 34.05 -33.37
C VAL A 13 -43.18 32.93 -33.96
N ILE A 14 -42.09 33.29 -34.63
CA ILE A 14 -41.01 32.35 -34.94
C ILE A 14 -40.25 32.15 -33.62
N THR A 15 -40.62 31.12 -32.87
CA THR A 15 -39.75 30.57 -31.83
C THR A 15 -38.56 29.92 -32.52
N ILE A 16 -37.45 30.67 -32.65
CA ILE A 16 -36.14 30.08 -32.88
C ILE A 16 -35.77 29.37 -31.59
N THR A 17 -36.14 28.09 -31.49
CA THR A 17 -35.50 27.19 -30.53
C THR A 17 -34.06 27.04 -30.99
N VAL A 18 -33.17 27.85 -30.42
CA VAL A 18 -31.74 27.54 -30.41
C VAL A 18 -31.63 26.27 -29.58
N GLY A 19 -31.70 25.13 -30.27
CA GLY A 19 -31.27 23.86 -29.74
C GLY A 19 -29.79 23.99 -29.46
N CYS A 20 -29.44 24.38 -28.24
CA CYS A 20 -28.16 24.02 -27.66
C CYS A 20 -28.16 22.50 -27.60
N ASN A 21 -27.66 21.88 -28.67
CA ASN A 21 -27.06 20.57 -28.60
C ASN A 21 -25.94 20.69 -27.58
N VAL A 22 -26.26 20.40 -26.31
CA VAL A 22 -25.27 19.99 -25.34
C VAL A 22 -24.70 18.71 -25.96
N ALA A 23 -23.52 18.84 -26.55
CA ALA A 23 -22.72 17.70 -26.93
C ALA A 23 -22.36 16.96 -25.63
N GLU A 24 -23.26 16.09 -25.17
CA GLU A 24 -22.93 15.00 -24.26
C GLU A 24 -22.03 14.03 -25.01
N SER A 25 -20.72 14.32 -24.98
CA SER A 25 -19.69 13.32 -25.26
C SER A 25 -18.32 13.82 -24.82
N LYS A 26 -18.06 13.72 -23.52
CA LYS A 26 -16.88 12.99 -23.03
C LYS A 26 -17.33 12.29 -21.75
N THR A 27 -17.66 11.00 -21.84
CA THR A 27 -17.59 10.13 -20.67
C THR A 27 -16.15 10.18 -20.17
N THR A 28 -15.85 11.11 -19.26
CA THR A 28 -14.79 10.91 -18.29
C THR A 28 -15.18 9.64 -17.56
N THR A 29 -14.60 8.50 -17.95
CA THR A 29 -14.70 7.27 -17.17
C THR A 29 -14.16 7.60 -15.78
N ALA A 30 -15.08 7.87 -14.85
CA ALA A 30 -14.72 8.00 -13.45
C ALA A 30 -14.02 6.71 -13.04
N SER A 31 -12.86 6.82 -12.39
CA SER A 31 -12.23 5.64 -11.80
C SER A 31 -13.16 5.05 -10.75
N ALA A 32 -13.07 3.74 -10.58
CA ALA A 32 -13.81 3.03 -9.55
C ALA A 32 -13.05 1.75 -9.21
N ILE A 33 -13.27 1.24 -8.00
CA ILE A 33 -12.89 -0.14 -7.68
C ILE A 33 -13.90 -1.08 -8.33
N VAL A 34 -13.41 -1.97 -9.19
CA VAL A 34 -14.20 -3.03 -9.82
C VAL A 34 -14.02 -4.31 -9.01
N ASP A 35 -15.13 -4.94 -8.62
CA ASP A 35 -15.12 -6.24 -7.99
C ASP A 35 -15.34 -7.33 -9.03
N PHE A 36 -14.33 -8.18 -9.28
CA PHE A 36 -14.45 -9.34 -10.15
C PHE A 36 -14.93 -10.61 -9.41
N GLY A 37 -15.51 -10.44 -8.22
CA GLY A 37 -16.15 -11.49 -7.42
C GLY A 37 -15.31 -11.96 -6.24
N ASP A 38 -14.56 -11.07 -5.59
CA ASP A 38 -13.75 -11.46 -4.43
C ASP A 38 -14.63 -11.98 -3.30
N PRO A 39 -14.38 -13.19 -2.77
CA PRO A 39 -15.26 -13.82 -1.79
C PRO A 39 -15.33 -13.07 -0.46
N ASN A 40 -14.34 -12.23 -0.15
CA ASN A 40 -14.22 -11.53 1.13
C ASN A 40 -14.58 -10.04 1.03
N ALA A 41 -14.82 -9.52 -0.18
CA ALA A 41 -15.14 -8.11 -0.44
C ALA A 41 -16.27 -7.57 0.45
N LYS A 42 -17.41 -8.29 0.51
CA LYS A 42 -18.57 -7.90 1.34
C LYS A 42 -18.24 -7.91 2.82
N GLN A 43 -17.49 -8.91 3.29
CA GLN A 43 -17.08 -9.00 4.70
C GLN A 43 -16.16 -7.83 5.07
N PHE A 44 -15.20 -7.50 4.22
CA PHE A 44 -14.31 -6.36 4.41
C PHE A 44 -15.07 -5.03 4.49
N ALA A 45 -15.99 -4.78 3.54
CA ALA A 45 -16.83 -3.59 3.53
C ALA A 45 -17.72 -3.51 4.80
N THR A 46 -18.34 -4.62 5.19
CA THR A 46 -19.16 -4.71 6.42
C THR A 46 -18.33 -4.42 7.68
N ARG A 47 -17.10 -4.92 7.75
CA ARG A 47 -16.19 -4.65 8.87
C ARG A 47 -15.81 -3.17 8.95
N LEU A 48 -15.52 -2.51 7.84
CA LEU A 48 -15.24 -1.07 7.82
C LEU A 48 -16.45 -0.24 8.26
N LYS A 49 -17.65 -0.62 7.83
CA LYS A 49 -18.90 0.03 8.29
C LYS A 49 -19.13 -0.17 9.79
N SER A 50 -18.95 -1.38 10.31
CA SER A 50 -19.01 -1.66 11.76
C SER A 50 -18.03 -0.80 12.56
N LEU A 51 -16.84 -0.55 12.01
CA LEU A 51 -15.83 0.29 12.63
C LEU A 51 -16.21 1.78 12.62
N ALA A 52 -16.77 2.28 11.50
CA ALA A 52 -17.31 3.65 11.41
C ALA A 52 -18.48 3.88 12.37
N ASP A 53 -19.36 2.88 12.51
CA ASP A 53 -20.51 2.91 13.43
C ASP A 53 -20.11 2.71 14.90
N LYS A 54 -18.82 2.47 15.19
CA LYS A 54 -18.29 2.19 16.54
C LYS A 54 -18.99 1.02 17.25
N LYS A 55 -19.47 0.03 16.49
CA LYS A 55 -20.29 -1.10 17.00
C LYS A 55 -19.50 -2.13 17.79
N LYS A 56 -18.18 -2.23 17.59
CA LYS A 56 -17.32 -3.24 18.23
C LYS A 56 -16.09 -2.60 18.87
N ALA A 57 -15.90 -2.86 20.16
CA ALA A 57 -14.67 -2.51 20.85
C ALA A 57 -13.49 -3.37 20.34
N ASN A 58 -12.31 -2.78 20.30
CA ASN A 58 -11.03 -3.38 19.88
C ASN A 58 -11.01 -3.97 18.46
N GLN A 59 -11.89 -3.52 17.56
CA GLN A 59 -11.87 -3.95 16.17
C GLN A 59 -10.73 -3.25 15.42
N VAL A 60 -9.79 -4.03 14.89
CA VAL A 60 -8.71 -3.55 14.02
C VAL A 60 -8.98 -4.03 12.60
N ILE A 61 -8.73 -3.15 11.62
CA ILE A 61 -8.73 -3.50 10.20
C ILE A 61 -7.33 -3.26 9.65
N ASN A 62 -6.68 -4.32 9.19
CA ASN A 62 -5.31 -4.31 8.70
C ASN A 62 -5.29 -4.28 7.16
N ILE A 63 -4.67 -3.26 6.60
CA ILE A 63 -4.45 -3.13 5.14
C ILE A 63 -2.95 -3.22 4.88
N THR A 64 -2.56 -4.13 3.99
CA THR A 64 -1.16 -4.30 3.58
C THR A 64 -1.03 -4.04 2.09
N GLN A 65 -0.23 -3.05 1.72
CA GLN A 65 0.13 -2.77 0.33
C GLN A 65 1.55 -3.25 0.07
N PHE A 66 1.67 -4.24 -0.81
CA PHE A 66 2.95 -4.61 -1.39
C PHE A 66 3.15 -3.83 -2.67
N GLY A 67 4.33 -3.22 -2.83
CA GLY A 67 4.58 -2.50 -4.07
C GLY A 67 6.01 -2.08 -4.36
N ASP A 68 6.14 -1.15 -5.30
CA ASP A 68 7.42 -0.68 -5.83
C ASP A 68 7.83 0.70 -5.27
N SER A 69 8.53 1.53 -6.05
CA SER A 69 8.92 2.89 -5.62
C SER A 69 7.75 3.79 -5.28
N HIS A 70 6.57 3.61 -5.89
CA HIS A 70 5.37 4.41 -5.59
C HIS A 70 4.92 4.19 -4.13
N SER A 71 4.87 2.91 -3.72
CA SER A 71 4.59 2.51 -2.33
C SER A 71 5.76 2.81 -1.38
N ALA A 72 7.01 2.62 -1.82
CA ALA A 72 8.21 2.78 -0.97
C ALA A 72 8.55 4.23 -0.60
N ALA A 73 8.01 5.20 -1.35
CA ALA A 73 8.05 6.61 -0.98
C ALA A 73 7.13 6.95 0.22
N ASP A 74 6.15 6.08 0.50
CA ASP A 74 5.11 6.19 1.53
C ASP A 74 4.29 7.48 1.47
N PHE A 75 4.30 8.22 0.35
CA PHE A 75 3.46 9.41 0.17
C PHE A 75 2.02 9.04 -0.20
N PHE A 76 1.83 8.07 -1.09
CA PHE A 76 0.51 7.53 -1.43
C PHE A 76 -0.08 6.79 -0.22
N THR A 77 0.62 5.76 0.25
CA THR A 77 0.19 4.92 1.38
C THR A 77 0.11 5.73 2.68
N GLY A 78 0.97 6.74 2.89
CA GLY A 78 0.90 7.62 4.04
C GLY A 78 -0.32 8.56 4.06
N GLU A 79 -0.71 9.11 2.90
CA GLU A 79 -1.96 9.88 2.79
C GLU A 79 -3.17 8.96 2.93
N PHE A 80 -3.17 7.81 2.26
CA PHE A 80 -4.23 6.81 2.39
C PHE A 80 -4.41 6.34 3.84
N ARG A 81 -3.31 6.07 4.55
CA ARG A 81 -3.29 5.78 6.00
C ARG A 81 -3.98 6.90 6.78
N THR A 82 -3.62 8.15 6.50
CA THR A 82 -4.18 9.32 7.19
C THR A 82 -5.69 9.41 6.99
N LEU A 83 -6.17 9.31 5.74
CA LEU A 83 -7.59 9.40 5.41
C LEU A 83 -8.40 8.27 6.04
N MET A 84 -7.90 7.03 5.96
CA MET A 84 -8.55 5.87 6.58
C MET A 84 -8.62 6.03 8.10
N GLN A 85 -7.53 6.49 8.74
CA GLN A 85 -7.49 6.64 10.19
C GLN A 85 -8.32 7.81 10.71
N GLN A 86 -8.49 8.87 9.93
CA GLN A 86 -9.40 9.96 10.24
C GLN A 86 -10.86 9.49 10.30
N LYS A 87 -11.27 8.64 9.34
CA LYS A 87 -12.66 8.13 9.29
C LYS A 87 -12.92 6.98 10.25
N TYR A 88 -12.02 6.01 10.30
CA TYR A 88 -12.24 4.73 10.98
C TYR A 88 -11.49 4.59 12.31
N GLY A 89 -10.70 5.59 12.71
CA GLY A 89 -9.85 5.54 13.90
C GLY A 89 -8.44 5.03 13.62
N ASN A 90 -7.48 5.44 14.44
CA ASN A 90 -6.08 5.08 14.31
C ASN A 90 -5.73 3.88 15.22
N ALA A 91 -5.61 2.69 14.63
CA ALA A 91 -5.19 1.47 15.34
C ALA A 91 -3.68 1.24 15.32
N GLY A 92 -2.88 2.07 14.64
CA GLY A 92 -1.43 1.88 14.59
C GLY A 92 -0.78 2.40 13.32
N ILE A 93 0.51 2.16 13.22
CA ILE A 93 1.32 2.52 12.05
C ILE A 93 1.34 1.35 11.06
N GLY A 94 1.39 0.12 11.57
CA GLY A 94 1.53 -1.09 10.78
C GLY A 94 2.97 -1.54 10.66
N TRP A 95 3.25 -2.26 9.57
CA TRP A 95 4.57 -2.77 9.26
C TRP A 95 5.54 -1.64 8.89
N VAL A 96 6.75 -1.68 9.43
CA VAL A 96 7.86 -0.80 9.08
C VAL A 96 9.14 -1.62 8.88
N THR A 97 10.07 -1.08 8.10
CA THR A 97 11.41 -1.67 7.94
C THR A 97 12.18 -1.67 9.27
N PRO A 98 13.12 -2.61 9.47
CA PRO A 98 13.92 -2.66 10.71
C PRO A 98 14.69 -1.35 10.95
N VAL A 99 15.14 -0.72 9.87
CA VAL A 99 15.91 0.54 9.87
C VAL A 99 15.50 1.41 8.69
N ALA A 100 16.01 2.64 8.65
CA ALA A 100 15.86 3.51 7.48
C ALA A 100 16.56 2.90 6.25
N ILE A 101 15.86 2.88 5.11
CA ILE A 101 16.38 2.38 3.83
C ILE A 101 16.72 3.57 2.94
N LYS A 102 17.96 3.61 2.42
CA LYS A 102 18.43 4.70 1.56
C LYS A 102 17.53 4.83 0.32
N GLY A 103 17.01 6.02 0.09
CA GLY A 103 16.13 6.33 -1.05
C GLY A 103 14.66 5.98 -0.86
N GLN A 104 14.28 5.37 0.28
CA GLN A 104 12.89 5.15 0.67
C GLN A 104 12.51 6.06 1.82
N ASN A 105 11.22 6.15 2.12
CA ASN A 105 10.70 7.01 3.18
C ASN A 105 9.59 6.29 3.96
N HIS A 106 9.29 6.81 5.16
CA HIS A 106 8.12 6.41 5.92
C HIS A 106 7.46 7.65 6.55
N ALA A 107 6.18 7.87 6.25
CA ALA A 107 5.45 9.07 6.62
C ALA A 107 5.14 9.15 8.12
N ALA A 108 5.18 8.03 8.85
CA ALA A 108 4.83 7.98 10.27
C ALA A 108 6.00 7.68 11.22
N VAL A 109 7.17 7.27 10.71
CA VAL A 109 8.30 6.80 11.53
C VAL A 109 9.61 7.37 10.99
N THR A 110 10.55 7.61 11.90
CA THR A 110 11.97 7.78 11.59
C THR A 110 12.79 6.85 12.49
N TRP A 111 14.03 6.58 12.10
CA TRP A 111 14.95 5.71 12.83
C TRP A 111 16.19 6.49 13.25
N ARG A 112 16.79 6.10 14.38
CA ARG A 112 18.19 6.40 14.70
C ARG A 112 18.93 5.08 14.89
N THR A 113 20.02 4.90 14.17
CA THR A 113 20.76 3.62 14.18
C THR A 113 22.23 3.85 14.49
N LYS A 114 22.85 2.86 15.14
CA LYS A 114 24.29 2.82 15.41
C LYS A 114 24.79 1.39 15.24
N ASN A 115 25.86 1.21 14.46
CA ASN A 115 26.50 -0.08 14.20
C ASN A 115 25.60 -1.10 13.48
N TRP A 116 24.90 -0.70 12.43
CA TRP A 116 24.05 -1.59 11.63
C TRP A 116 24.37 -1.50 10.15
N ASP A 117 24.39 -2.66 9.51
CA ASP A 117 24.37 -2.81 8.06
C ASP A 117 22.97 -3.21 7.59
N VAL A 118 22.66 -2.89 6.35
CA VAL A 118 21.40 -3.25 5.69
C VAL A 118 21.69 -4.07 4.46
N LEU A 119 21.12 -5.28 4.42
CA LEU A 119 21.09 -6.13 3.24
C LEU A 119 19.72 -5.99 2.58
N SER A 120 19.67 -5.96 1.26
CA SER A 120 18.43 -5.82 0.49
C SER A 120 18.34 -6.86 -0.62
N SER A 121 17.17 -7.48 -0.73
CA SER A 121 16.83 -8.37 -1.85
C SER A 121 16.81 -7.66 -3.21
N ARG A 122 16.81 -6.32 -3.23
CA ARG A 122 16.97 -5.54 -4.46
C ARG A 122 18.33 -5.81 -5.12
N THR A 123 19.41 -5.78 -4.34
CA THR A 123 20.79 -5.85 -4.84
C THR A 123 21.46 -7.19 -4.59
N LEU A 124 20.98 -7.97 -3.63
CA LEU A 124 21.53 -9.27 -3.27
C LEU A 124 20.54 -10.39 -3.60
N SER A 125 21.08 -11.58 -3.78
CA SER A 125 20.34 -12.85 -3.93
C SER A 125 20.93 -13.91 -2.98
N ASN A 126 20.26 -15.05 -2.84
CA ASN A 126 20.74 -16.22 -2.09
C ASN A 126 20.86 -16.02 -0.57
N LEU A 127 20.13 -15.05 -0.01
CA LEU A 127 19.95 -14.91 1.44
C LEU A 127 18.50 -15.21 1.79
N ASP A 128 18.29 -15.70 3.01
CA ASP A 128 16.96 -15.95 3.57
C ASP A 128 16.33 -14.62 4.03
N PHE A 129 15.87 -13.80 3.07
CA PHE A 129 15.25 -12.50 3.36
C PHE A 129 13.85 -12.68 3.99
N PRO A 130 13.49 -11.91 5.04
CA PRO A 130 12.15 -11.90 5.60
C PRO A 130 11.19 -11.13 4.69
N MET A 131 9.92 -11.03 5.10
CA MET A 131 8.94 -10.21 4.39
C MET A 131 9.44 -8.76 4.27
N GLY A 132 9.26 -8.16 3.09
CA GLY A 132 9.77 -6.83 2.78
C GLY A 132 11.20 -6.81 2.27
N GLY A 133 11.95 -7.90 2.36
CA GLY A 133 13.19 -8.05 1.61
C GLY A 133 14.39 -7.28 2.16
N PHE A 134 14.36 -6.93 3.45
CA PHE A 134 15.43 -6.21 4.14
C PHE A 134 15.88 -6.99 5.38
N ILE A 135 17.19 -7.07 5.57
CA ILE A 135 17.81 -7.59 6.80
C ILE A 135 18.66 -6.47 7.39
N ALA A 136 18.38 -6.10 8.63
CA ALA A 136 19.31 -5.30 9.43
C ALA A 136 20.20 -6.24 10.24
N LYS A 137 21.52 -6.05 10.11
CA LYS A 137 22.53 -6.88 10.78
C LYS A 137 23.49 -5.98 11.58
N PRO A 138 23.78 -6.27 12.85
CA PRO A 138 24.79 -5.53 13.61
C PRO A 138 26.17 -5.66 12.95
N SER A 139 26.83 -4.54 12.68
CA SER A 139 28.20 -4.54 12.17
C SER A 139 29.22 -4.79 13.29
N LYS A 140 28.85 -4.45 14.53
CA LYS A 140 29.56 -4.80 15.76
C LYS A 140 28.63 -4.90 16.96
N ASP A 141 29.16 -5.40 18.07
CA ASP A 141 28.47 -5.50 19.35
C ASP A 141 27.99 -4.12 19.84
N LEU A 142 27.00 -4.12 20.72
CA LEU A 142 26.33 -2.92 21.22
C LEU A 142 25.68 -2.08 20.09
N ALA A 143 25.09 -2.75 19.10
CA ALA A 143 24.35 -2.10 18.04
C ALA A 143 22.98 -1.64 18.54
N THR A 144 22.51 -0.47 18.09
CA THR A 144 21.22 0.11 18.53
C THR A 144 20.34 0.57 17.39
N ILE A 145 19.05 0.26 17.44
CA ILE A 145 18.01 0.82 16.58
C ILE A 145 16.98 1.49 17.48
N GLN A 146 16.76 2.79 17.32
CA GLN A 146 15.65 3.50 17.94
C GLN A 146 14.60 3.79 16.88
N ILE A 147 13.35 3.44 17.18
CA ILE A 147 12.20 3.68 16.31
C ILE A 147 11.38 4.81 16.91
N ILE A 148 11.17 5.86 16.11
CA ILE A 148 10.62 7.12 16.59
C ILE A 148 9.39 7.46 15.74
N PRO A 149 8.18 7.40 16.31
CA PRO A 149 7.00 7.94 15.64
C PRO A 149 7.17 9.43 15.38
N ARG A 150 6.79 9.88 14.19
CA ARG A 150 6.85 11.31 13.82
C ARG A 150 5.79 12.15 14.55
N THR A 151 4.75 11.51 15.06
CA THR A 151 3.74 12.14 15.92
C THR A 151 3.87 11.60 17.34
N SER A 152 3.93 12.50 18.32
CA SER A 152 4.00 12.13 19.72
C SER A 152 2.73 11.40 20.14
N ASN A 153 2.89 10.26 20.80
CA ASN A 153 1.79 9.55 21.42
C ASN A 153 2.31 8.78 22.64
N SER A 154 1.95 9.25 23.84
CA SER A 154 2.31 8.64 25.13
C SER A 154 1.63 7.29 25.40
N LYS A 155 0.86 6.76 24.45
CA LYS A 155 0.16 5.47 24.55
C LYS A 155 1.09 4.28 24.32
N TYR A 156 0.67 3.15 24.86
CA TYR A 156 1.30 1.85 24.66
C TYR A 156 1.05 1.29 23.26
N TRP A 157 2.04 0.58 22.75
CA TRP A 157 2.05 -0.08 21.45
C TRP A 157 2.31 -1.57 21.64
N GLN A 158 1.55 -2.40 20.95
CA GLN A 158 1.94 -3.77 20.65
C GLN A 158 2.98 -3.72 19.53
N VAL A 159 4.19 -4.16 19.83
CA VAL A 159 5.32 -4.24 18.90
C VAL A 159 5.59 -5.71 18.61
N THR A 160 5.45 -6.13 17.35
CA THR A 160 5.88 -7.46 16.91
C THR A 160 7.13 -7.33 16.06
N LEU A 161 8.24 -7.89 16.54
CA LEU A 161 9.52 -7.89 15.86
C LEU A 161 9.71 -9.20 15.12
N THR A 162 10.19 -9.13 13.87
CA THR A 162 10.76 -10.28 13.18
C THR A 162 12.27 -10.30 13.37
N PHE A 163 12.83 -11.42 13.83
CA PHE A 163 14.26 -11.58 14.06
C PHE A 163 14.72 -13.01 13.78
N LYS A 164 16.02 -13.20 13.56
CA LYS A 164 16.65 -14.50 13.36
C LYS A 164 17.96 -14.52 14.13
N THR A 165 18.09 -15.42 15.10
CA THR A 165 19.35 -15.63 15.81
C THR A 165 20.29 -16.46 14.95
N LEU A 166 21.59 -16.14 14.97
CA LEU A 166 22.61 -16.89 14.21
C LEU A 166 23.24 -18.02 15.04
N LYS A 167 23.10 -17.94 16.37
CA LYS A 167 23.55 -18.94 17.33
C LYS A 167 22.44 -19.21 18.35
N ASN A 168 22.57 -20.31 19.09
CA ASN A 168 21.63 -20.66 20.16
C ASN A 168 21.86 -19.79 21.41
N ASN A 169 21.60 -18.48 21.29
CA ASN A 169 21.74 -17.49 22.35
C ASN A 169 20.48 -16.62 22.44
N SER A 170 19.78 -16.66 23.58
CA SER A 170 18.59 -15.87 23.86
C SER A 170 18.88 -14.45 24.40
N SER A 171 20.15 -14.10 24.58
CA SER A 171 20.59 -12.80 25.13
C SER A 171 21.07 -11.81 24.05
N SER A 172 20.97 -12.16 22.76
CA SER A 172 21.45 -11.33 21.66
C SER A 172 20.55 -10.13 21.34
N LEU A 173 19.36 -10.05 21.94
CA LEU A 173 18.37 -9.00 21.72
C LEU A 173 17.81 -8.48 23.03
N ALA A 174 17.83 -7.16 23.22
CA ALA A 174 17.18 -6.49 24.34
C ALA A 174 16.40 -5.28 23.83
N ILE A 175 15.27 -4.99 24.46
CA ILE A 175 14.40 -3.88 24.09
C ILE A 175 14.20 -2.98 25.31
N TYR A 176 14.25 -1.68 25.10
CA TYR A 176 14.11 -0.65 26.12
C TYR A 176 13.02 0.32 25.71
N ASP A 177 12.16 0.72 26.65
CA ASP A 177 11.14 1.74 26.39
C ASP A 177 11.74 3.17 26.38
N ASN A 178 10.87 4.16 26.28
CA ASN A 178 11.27 5.57 26.25
C ASN A 178 11.86 6.11 27.56
N SER A 179 11.84 5.32 28.65
CA SER A 179 12.41 5.63 29.96
C SER A 179 13.68 4.82 30.23
N ASP A 180 14.26 4.21 29.19
CA ASP A 180 15.40 3.26 29.24
C ASP A 180 15.15 2.06 30.17
N LYS A 181 13.87 1.71 30.41
CA LYS A 181 13.52 0.51 31.15
C LYS A 181 13.57 -0.70 30.21
N LYS A 182 14.35 -1.71 30.57
CA LYS A 182 14.40 -2.99 29.84
C LYS A 182 13.03 -3.66 29.90
N ILE A 183 12.52 -4.07 28.73
CA ILE A 183 11.26 -4.79 28.58
C ILE A 183 11.57 -6.28 28.58
N SER A 184 10.96 -7.00 29.53
CA SER A 184 11.07 -8.45 29.60
C SER A 184 10.24 -9.09 28.49
N PHE A 185 10.89 -9.92 27.67
CA PHE A 185 10.22 -10.81 26.73
C PHE A 185 11.06 -12.07 26.57
N ASN A 186 10.41 -13.21 26.45
CA ASN A 186 11.06 -14.50 26.30
C ASN A 186 10.84 -15.01 24.89
N TYR A 187 11.88 -15.54 24.27
CA TYR A 187 11.79 -16.26 23.01
C TYR A 187 12.69 -17.49 23.07
N LYS A 188 12.21 -18.61 22.52
CA LYS A 188 13.03 -19.80 22.35
C LYS A 188 13.91 -19.62 21.12
N SER A 189 15.22 -19.44 21.29
CA SER A 189 16.13 -19.28 20.16
C SER A 189 16.11 -20.54 19.27
N THR A 190 15.84 -20.36 17.98
CA THR A 190 15.97 -21.39 16.96
C THR A 190 16.92 -20.85 15.89
N PRO A 191 18.21 -21.22 15.93
CA PRO A 191 19.21 -20.61 15.06
C PRO A 191 18.86 -20.71 13.58
N ASN A 192 19.14 -19.65 12.84
CA ASN A 192 18.93 -19.53 11.39
C ASN A 192 17.47 -19.70 10.94
N VAL A 193 16.51 -19.49 11.83
CA VAL A 193 15.07 -19.46 11.50
C VAL A 193 14.50 -18.10 11.86
N TRP A 194 13.73 -17.48 10.95
CA TRP A 194 12.97 -16.28 11.26
C TRP A 194 11.89 -16.58 12.30
N GLN A 195 11.90 -15.80 13.37
CA GLN A 195 10.99 -15.87 14.50
C GLN A 195 10.33 -14.51 14.70
N THR A 196 9.21 -14.51 15.42
CA THR A 196 8.57 -13.29 15.86
C THR A 196 8.40 -13.27 17.38
N ALA A 197 8.53 -12.09 17.97
CA ALA A 197 8.21 -11.85 19.37
C ALA A 197 7.40 -10.57 19.50
N SER A 198 6.44 -10.60 20.42
CA SER A 198 5.48 -9.53 20.62
C SER A 198 5.66 -8.95 22.02
N ILE A 199 5.76 -7.63 22.12
CA ILE A 199 5.89 -6.91 23.39
C ILE A 199 4.91 -5.74 23.45
N VAL A 200 4.71 -5.20 24.65
CA VAL A 200 4.00 -3.93 24.86
C VAL A 200 5.01 -2.88 25.30
N SER A 201 5.11 -1.77 24.58
CA SER A 201 6.09 -0.71 24.84
C SER A 201 5.52 0.70 24.65
N LYS A 202 6.08 1.68 25.34
CA LYS A 202 5.93 3.09 24.99
C LYS A 202 6.91 3.45 23.87
N MET A 203 6.51 4.41 23.04
CA MET A 203 7.36 4.94 21.98
C MET A 203 8.07 6.23 22.42
N PRO A 204 9.28 6.53 21.87
CA PRO A 204 10.11 5.63 21.07
C PRO A 204 10.65 4.47 21.92
N PHE A 205 10.97 3.35 21.28
CA PHE A 205 11.70 2.25 21.93
C PHE A 205 13.04 2.01 21.25
N VAL A 206 13.97 1.40 21.98
CA VAL A 206 15.32 1.08 21.51
C VAL A 206 15.52 -0.43 21.52
N ILE A 207 15.96 -0.96 20.40
CA ILE A 207 16.50 -2.31 20.27
C ILE A 207 18.01 -2.22 20.45
N LYS A 208 18.57 -2.98 21.39
CA LYS A 208 20.02 -3.17 21.59
C LYS A 208 20.37 -4.63 21.26
N SER A 209 21.43 -4.87 20.51
CA SER A 209 21.80 -6.24 20.11
C SER A 209 23.31 -6.47 19.99
N GLN A 210 23.67 -7.75 19.90
CA GLN A 210 25.02 -8.27 19.61
C GLN A 210 25.11 -8.82 18.18
N LYS A 211 26.31 -9.12 17.67
CA LYS A 211 26.54 -9.57 16.26
C LYS A 211 25.71 -10.76 15.79
N ASP A 212 25.29 -11.66 16.69
CA ASP A 212 24.66 -12.94 16.33
C ASP A 212 23.13 -12.85 16.09
N ILE A 213 22.63 -11.74 15.55
CA ILE A 213 21.21 -11.57 15.22
C ILE A 213 20.99 -10.81 13.91
N GLU A 214 19.92 -11.15 13.23
CA GLU A 214 19.38 -10.42 12.09
C GLU A 214 17.96 -9.95 12.40
N LEU A 215 17.61 -8.74 11.99
CA LEU A 215 16.28 -8.15 12.19
C LEU A 215 15.57 -7.95 10.85
N GLY A 216 14.30 -8.33 10.81
CA GLY A 216 13.38 -8.12 9.71
C GLY A 216 12.38 -7.02 10.02
N GLY A 217 11.19 -7.11 9.43
CA GLY A 217 10.12 -6.15 9.62
C GLY A 217 9.61 -6.04 11.06
N ILE A 218 8.97 -4.91 11.36
CA ILE A 218 8.43 -4.60 12.68
C ILE A 218 7.00 -4.11 12.54
N TRP A 219 6.07 -4.76 13.22
CA TRP A 219 4.66 -4.34 13.29
C TRP A 219 4.41 -3.44 14.49
N LEU A 220 3.80 -2.28 14.24
CA LEU A 220 3.50 -1.26 15.24
C LEU A 220 1.99 -1.01 15.33
N THR A 221 1.36 -1.65 16.29
CA THR A 221 -0.09 -1.55 16.56
C THR A 221 -0.31 -0.81 17.87
N ARG A 222 -1.26 0.13 17.93
CA ARG A 222 -1.65 0.76 19.20
C ARG A 222 -2.34 -0.28 20.09
N TYR A 223 -1.90 -0.38 21.34
CA TYR A 223 -2.39 -1.41 22.24
C TYR A 223 -3.86 -1.20 22.59
N LYS A 224 -4.71 -2.23 22.39
CA LYS A 224 -6.16 -2.22 22.66
C LYS A 224 -6.89 -1.00 22.07
N GLN A 225 -6.58 -0.65 20.83
CA GLN A 225 -7.16 0.49 20.13
C GLN A 225 -7.85 0.03 18.85
N SER A 226 -9.14 0.35 18.72
CA SER A 226 -9.87 0.11 17.47
C SER A 226 -9.44 1.11 16.40
N GLY A 227 -9.50 0.68 15.14
CA GLY A 227 -9.15 1.53 14.00
C GLY A 227 -8.59 0.77 12.81
N VAL A 228 -8.02 1.53 11.89
CA VAL A 228 -7.34 1.01 10.70
C VAL A 228 -5.84 1.14 10.82
N ILE A 229 -5.14 0.15 10.30
CA ILE A 229 -3.71 0.14 10.02
C ILE A 229 -3.53 0.05 8.50
N VAL A 230 -2.61 0.85 7.95
CA VAL A 230 -2.21 0.77 6.53
C VAL A 230 -0.68 0.65 6.46
N SER A 231 -0.22 -0.53 6.05
CA SER A 231 1.18 -0.89 5.95
C SER A 231 1.68 -0.81 4.51
N SER A 232 2.86 -0.23 4.30
CA SER A 232 3.55 -0.24 3.01
C SER A 232 4.75 -1.17 3.08
N ILE A 233 4.72 -2.27 2.32
CA ILE A 233 5.79 -3.26 2.24
C ILE A 233 6.36 -3.20 0.82
N ALA A 234 7.32 -2.31 0.61
CA ALA A 234 7.72 -1.92 -0.72
C ALA A 234 9.23 -1.71 -0.87
N THR A 235 9.71 -1.87 -2.10
CA THR A 235 11.12 -1.71 -2.46
C THR A 235 11.25 -0.89 -3.73
N ASN A 236 12.13 0.12 -3.73
CA ASN A 236 12.38 0.94 -4.91
C ASN A 236 12.79 0.09 -6.13
N GLY A 237 12.13 0.31 -7.27
CA GLY A 237 12.43 -0.38 -8.52
C GLY A 237 12.06 -1.87 -8.52
N ALA A 238 11.27 -2.32 -7.54
CA ALA A 238 10.85 -3.70 -7.49
C ALA A 238 9.84 -4.03 -8.59
N LYS A 239 10.00 -5.23 -9.13
CA LYS A 239 8.94 -5.96 -9.83
C LYS A 239 8.27 -6.91 -8.82
N GLN A 240 7.09 -7.44 -9.11
CA GLN A 240 6.44 -8.43 -8.24
C GLN A 240 7.29 -9.69 -8.01
N THR A 241 8.28 -9.93 -8.87
CA THR A 241 9.20 -11.05 -8.75
C THR A 241 10.20 -10.93 -7.60
N ILE A 242 10.25 -9.76 -6.95
CA ILE A 242 11.09 -9.56 -5.76
C ILE A 242 10.76 -10.56 -4.65
N TRP A 243 9.52 -11.07 -4.60
CA TRP A 243 9.08 -12.08 -3.62
C TRP A 243 9.79 -13.41 -3.79
N GLN A 244 10.25 -13.76 -5.01
CA GLN A 244 11.02 -15.00 -5.22
C GLN A 244 12.45 -14.91 -4.65
N LYS A 245 12.92 -13.71 -4.31
CA LYS A 245 14.18 -13.51 -3.59
C LYS A 245 14.01 -13.61 -2.08
N TRP A 246 12.78 -13.74 -1.57
CA TRP A 246 12.51 -13.86 -0.14
C TRP A 246 12.56 -15.33 0.31
N GLY A 247 12.84 -15.51 1.59
CA GLY A 247 12.95 -16.81 2.23
C GLY A 247 11.66 -17.62 2.12
N LYS A 248 11.76 -18.96 2.03
CA LYS A 248 10.60 -19.85 1.82
C LYS A 248 9.46 -19.67 2.83
N ASN A 249 9.73 -19.09 4.00
CA ASN A 249 8.77 -18.92 5.09
C ASN A 249 8.38 -17.45 5.33
N TRP A 250 8.73 -16.50 4.44
CA TRP A 250 8.43 -15.08 4.65
C TRP A 250 6.92 -14.82 4.90
N PHE A 251 6.05 -15.60 4.27
CA PHE A 251 4.60 -15.49 4.41
C PHE A 251 4.08 -15.80 5.83
N LYS A 252 4.88 -16.44 6.70
CA LYS A 252 4.52 -16.61 8.11
C LYS A 252 4.39 -15.27 8.82
N GLU A 253 5.21 -14.28 8.44
CA GLU A 253 5.07 -12.92 8.95
C GLU A 253 3.79 -12.26 8.42
N LEU A 254 3.45 -12.47 7.14
CA LEU A 254 2.19 -12.00 6.57
C LEU A 254 0.98 -12.58 7.30
N ALA A 255 1.01 -13.87 7.66
CA ALA A 255 -0.08 -14.52 8.41
C ALA A 255 -0.36 -13.81 9.76
N LEU A 256 0.69 -13.32 10.43
CA LEU A 256 0.57 -12.60 11.70
C LEU A 256 -0.10 -11.23 11.55
N SER A 257 -0.06 -10.64 10.36
CA SER A 257 -0.74 -9.37 10.09
C SER A 257 -2.25 -9.47 10.20
N GLN A 258 -2.81 -10.66 9.96
CA GLN A 258 -4.26 -10.87 9.79
C GLN A 258 -4.87 -9.80 8.88
N SER A 259 -4.20 -9.47 7.77
CA SER A 259 -4.65 -8.41 6.85
C SER A 259 -6.04 -8.72 6.32
N ASP A 260 -6.91 -7.72 6.33
CA ASP A 260 -8.27 -7.76 5.81
C ASP A 260 -8.33 -7.34 4.34
N LEU A 261 -7.36 -6.51 3.92
CA LEU A 261 -7.12 -6.15 2.53
C LEU A 261 -5.63 -6.26 2.20
N VAL A 262 -5.31 -6.97 1.13
CA VAL A 262 -3.97 -6.98 0.53
C VAL A 262 -4.00 -6.32 -0.83
N ILE A 263 -3.22 -5.25 -1.00
CA ILE A 263 -3.07 -4.50 -2.26
C ILE A 263 -1.76 -4.92 -2.93
N LEU A 264 -1.83 -5.30 -4.20
CA LEU A 264 -0.67 -5.57 -5.06
C LEU A 264 -0.48 -4.40 -6.02
N GLU A 265 0.48 -3.52 -5.72
CA GLU A 265 0.83 -2.32 -6.48
C GLU A 265 2.18 -2.54 -7.17
N TYR A 266 2.14 -3.17 -8.33
CA TYR A 266 3.32 -3.43 -9.17
C TYR A 266 2.94 -3.18 -10.63
N GLY A 267 3.93 -3.21 -11.52
CA GLY A 267 3.72 -3.12 -12.96
C GLY A 267 4.44 -1.94 -13.59
N THR A 268 4.83 -0.91 -12.83
CA THR A 268 5.59 0.22 -13.38
C THR A 268 6.92 -0.30 -13.91
N ASN A 269 7.73 -0.93 -13.06
CA ASN A 269 9.03 -1.45 -13.46
C ASN A 269 8.95 -2.57 -14.51
N GLU A 270 7.90 -3.40 -14.49
CA GLU A 270 7.64 -4.40 -15.53
C GLU A 270 7.25 -3.78 -16.87
N SER A 271 6.60 -2.60 -16.88
CA SER A 271 6.18 -1.94 -18.13
C SER A 271 7.37 -1.42 -18.95
N PHE A 272 8.47 -1.06 -18.29
CA PHE A 272 9.73 -0.64 -18.90
C PHE A 272 10.63 -1.82 -19.29
N ASP A 273 10.25 -3.06 -18.96
CA ASP A 273 11.01 -4.25 -19.34
C ASP A 273 10.65 -4.70 -20.76
N GLU A 274 11.58 -4.48 -21.70
CA GLU A 274 11.41 -4.90 -23.09
C GLU A 274 11.55 -6.41 -23.28
N THR A 275 12.16 -7.10 -22.31
CA THR A 275 12.37 -8.55 -22.29
C THR A 275 11.30 -9.31 -21.49
N LEU A 276 10.21 -8.62 -21.10
CA LEU A 276 9.15 -9.17 -20.28
C LEU A 276 8.57 -10.47 -20.89
N ASP A 277 8.75 -11.57 -20.16
CA ASP A 277 7.98 -12.79 -20.37
C ASP A 277 6.57 -12.61 -19.78
N ALA A 278 5.61 -12.40 -20.67
CA ALA A 278 4.20 -12.21 -20.36
C ALA A 278 3.59 -13.40 -19.61
N SER A 279 3.93 -14.62 -20.03
CA SER A 279 3.40 -15.87 -19.48
C SER A 279 3.93 -16.08 -18.08
N GLN A 280 5.23 -15.85 -17.88
CA GLN A 280 5.84 -15.93 -16.55
C GLN A 280 5.32 -14.85 -15.60
N TYR A 281 5.13 -13.62 -16.08
CA TYR A 281 4.51 -12.54 -15.29
C TYR A 281 3.10 -12.92 -14.82
N LYS A 282 2.25 -13.40 -15.74
CA LYS A 282 0.89 -13.89 -15.42
C LYS A 282 0.91 -15.01 -14.39
N LYS A 283 1.75 -16.03 -14.62
CA LYS A 283 1.90 -17.19 -13.72
C LYS A 283 2.34 -16.76 -12.32
N ASN A 284 3.31 -15.85 -12.22
CA ASN A 284 3.78 -15.33 -10.95
C ASN A 284 2.70 -14.54 -10.20
N LEU A 285 1.92 -13.71 -10.89
CA LEU A 285 0.85 -12.94 -10.26
C LEU A 285 -0.26 -13.85 -9.71
N VAL A 286 -0.66 -14.87 -10.49
CA VAL A 286 -1.60 -15.91 -10.03
C VAL A 286 -1.07 -16.65 -8.80
N ASN A 287 0.20 -17.07 -8.82
CA ASN A 287 0.81 -17.77 -7.69
C ASN A 287 0.88 -16.89 -6.43
N ASN A 288 1.21 -15.61 -6.58
CA ASN A 288 1.25 -14.65 -5.47
C ASN A 288 -0.14 -14.47 -4.85
N ILE A 289 -1.19 -14.30 -5.66
CA ILE A 289 -2.58 -14.17 -5.19
C ILE A 289 -3.01 -15.44 -4.44
N ARG A 290 -2.73 -16.63 -4.99
CA ARG A 290 -3.08 -17.91 -4.35
C ARG A 290 -2.31 -18.14 -3.06
N LEU A 291 -1.04 -17.73 -2.99
CA LEU A 291 -0.26 -17.74 -1.75
C LEU A 291 -0.90 -16.83 -0.70
N ILE A 292 -1.34 -15.62 -1.07
CA ILE A 292 -2.07 -14.72 -0.16
C ILE A 292 -3.35 -15.39 0.32
N ARG A 293 -4.21 -15.91 -0.57
CA ARG A 293 -5.47 -16.59 -0.18
C ARG A 293 -5.24 -17.76 0.77
N LYS A 294 -4.18 -18.55 0.53
CA LYS A 294 -3.80 -19.65 1.44
C LYS A 294 -3.34 -19.15 2.81
N THR A 295 -2.61 -18.03 2.84
CA THR A 295 -2.02 -17.46 4.06
C THR A 295 -3.01 -16.65 4.88
N LEU A 296 -3.93 -15.94 4.20
CA LEU A 296 -4.92 -15.03 4.74
C LEU A 296 -6.29 -15.34 4.10
N PRO A 297 -6.97 -16.42 4.52
CA PRO A 297 -8.20 -16.89 3.86
C PRO A 297 -9.36 -15.89 3.89
N ASN A 298 -9.34 -14.95 4.84
CA ASN A 298 -10.37 -13.91 5.01
C ASN A 298 -9.97 -12.55 4.41
N ALA A 299 -8.80 -12.44 3.76
CA ALA A 299 -8.37 -11.20 3.14
C ALA A 299 -9.12 -10.97 1.82
N THR A 300 -9.58 -9.76 1.61
CA THR A 300 -9.88 -9.24 0.28
C THR A 300 -8.56 -8.94 -0.43
N ILE A 301 -8.48 -9.19 -1.74
CA ILE A 301 -7.29 -8.86 -2.54
C ILE A 301 -7.65 -7.79 -3.56
N LEU A 302 -6.80 -6.78 -3.72
CA LEU A 302 -6.93 -5.75 -4.74
C LEU A 302 -5.66 -5.68 -5.59
N ILE A 303 -5.83 -5.70 -6.91
CA ILE A 303 -4.75 -5.38 -7.84
C ILE A 303 -4.85 -3.89 -8.18
N MET A 304 -3.77 -3.17 -7.89
CA MET A 304 -3.60 -1.76 -8.24
C MET A 304 -2.64 -1.71 -9.43
N THR A 305 -3.12 -1.21 -10.56
CA THR A 305 -2.30 -1.12 -11.77
C THR A 305 -1.20 -0.07 -11.63
N PRO A 306 -0.16 -0.08 -12.49
CA PRO A 306 0.73 1.07 -12.56
C PRO A 306 -0.03 2.36 -12.87
N PRO A 307 0.43 3.52 -12.36
CA PRO A 307 -0.07 4.83 -12.77
C PRO A 307 0.23 5.10 -14.24
N ASP A 308 -0.36 6.16 -14.80
CA ASP A 308 0.06 6.64 -16.12
C ASP A 308 1.54 7.04 -16.09
N THR A 309 2.29 6.62 -17.11
CA THR A 309 3.72 6.89 -17.23
C THR A 309 4.12 7.00 -18.69
N MET A 310 5.21 7.72 -18.96
CA MET A 310 5.71 7.93 -20.32
C MET A 310 7.21 7.75 -20.43
N VAL A 311 7.64 7.34 -21.62
CA VAL A 311 9.04 7.29 -22.08
C VAL A 311 9.29 8.47 -23.00
N ASN A 312 10.39 9.20 -22.78
CA ASN A 312 10.85 10.33 -23.60
C ASN A 312 9.80 11.41 -23.85
N GLY A 313 8.77 11.49 -22.99
CA GLY A 313 7.68 12.43 -23.15
C GLY A 313 6.81 12.23 -24.39
N ASN A 314 6.90 11.11 -25.12
CA ASN A 314 6.04 10.87 -26.30
C ASN A 314 5.30 9.54 -26.25
N ASP A 315 5.92 8.51 -25.70
CA ASP A 315 5.42 7.14 -25.77
C ASP A 315 5.05 6.60 -24.39
N ILE A 316 4.24 5.54 -24.36
CA ILE A 316 4.06 4.70 -23.17
C ILE A 316 5.11 3.59 -23.21
N PRO A 317 5.61 3.11 -22.05
CA PRO A 317 6.48 1.93 -22.01
C PRO A 317 5.91 0.75 -22.81
N LYS A 318 6.76 0.09 -23.60
CA LYS A 318 6.39 -0.93 -24.58
C LYS A 318 5.52 -2.05 -23.99
N SER A 319 5.78 -2.44 -22.75
CA SER A 319 5.07 -3.52 -22.07
C SER A 319 3.87 -3.05 -21.24
N PHE A 320 3.58 -1.75 -21.15
CA PHE A 320 2.51 -1.21 -20.29
C PHE A 320 1.14 -1.79 -20.61
N ALA A 321 0.69 -1.72 -21.86
CA ALA A 321 -0.62 -2.26 -22.26
C ALA A 321 -0.72 -3.78 -22.00
N LYS A 322 0.39 -4.50 -22.15
CA LYS A 322 0.48 -5.93 -21.86
C LYS A 322 0.34 -6.21 -20.35
N ILE A 323 1.00 -5.42 -19.50
CA ILE A 323 0.87 -5.48 -18.03
C ILE A 323 -0.57 -5.19 -17.60
N MET A 324 -1.17 -4.09 -18.06
CA MET A 324 -2.56 -3.73 -17.76
C MET A 324 -3.53 -4.86 -18.13
N ASN A 325 -3.38 -5.43 -19.33
CA ASN A 325 -4.21 -6.53 -19.81
C ASN A 325 -4.04 -7.78 -18.94
N ILE A 326 -2.81 -8.16 -18.58
CA ILE A 326 -2.57 -9.33 -17.74
C ILE A 326 -3.13 -9.11 -16.33
N GLN A 327 -2.89 -7.95 -15.72
CA GLN A 327 -3.41 -7.64 -14.38
C GLN A 327 -4.94 -7.71 -14.35
N LYS A 328 -5.62 -7.14 -15.35
CA LYS A 328 -7.08 -7.22 -15.46
C LYS A 328 -7.57 -8.66 -15.72
N GLN A 329 -6.89 -9.44 -16.55
CA GLN A 329 -7.21 -10.85 -16.77
C GLN A 329 -7.07 -11.68 -15.50
N VAL A 330 -5.98 -11.48 -14.75
CA VAL A 330 -5.73 -12.19 -13.50
C VAL A 330 -6.71 -11.75 -12.41
N ALA A 331 -7.03 -10.47 -12.32
CA ALA A 331 -8.07 -9.98 -11.40
C ALA A 331 -9.41 -10.69 -11.66
N LYS A 332 -9.79 -10.86 -12.93
CA LYS A 332 -10.98 -11.63 -13.33
C LYS A 332 -10.89 -13.10 -12.95
N SER A 333 -9.80 -13.78 -13.33
CA SER A 333 -9.69 -15.23 -13.14
C SER A 333 -9.52 -15.64 -11.68
N GLU A 334 -8.80 -14.84 -10.89
CA GLU A 334 -8.55 -15.08 -9.46
C GLU A 334 -9.55 -14.33 -8.55
N LYS A 335 -10.56 -13.70 -9.16
CA LYS A 335 -11.67 -13.00 -8.50
C LYS A 335 -11.19 -12.00 -7.46
N THR A 336 -10.47 -10.96 -7.88
CA THR A 336 -9.98 -9.91 -6.98
C THR A 336 -10.73 -8.61 -7.22
N LEU A 337 -10.56 -7.66 -6.30
CA LEU A 337 -10.81 -6.26 -6.62
C LEU A 337 -9.74 -5.75 -7.60
N PHE A 338 -10.09 -4.73 -8.36
CA PHE A 338 -9.22 -4.10 -9.36
C PHE A 338 -9.40 -2.59 -9.33
N TRP A 339 -8.30 -1.85 -9.29
CA TRP A 339 -8.31 -0.40 -9.40
C TRP A 339 -7.29 0.05 -10.45
N ASP A 340 -7.78 0.80 -11.43
CA ASP A 340 -7.00 1.27 -12.58
C ASP A 340 -6.43 2.66 -12.28
N TRP A 341 -5.16 2.70 -11.88
CA TRP A 341 -4.49 3.94 -11.52
C TRP A 341 -4.27 4.85 -12.74
N GLN A 342 -4.06 4.29 -13.94
CA GLN A 342 -3.98 5.10 -15.16
C GLN A 342 -5.29 5.84 -15.41
N VAL A 343 -6.45 5.16 -15.30
CA VAL A 343 -7.76 5.80 -15.44
C VAL A 343 -7.99 6.83 -14.33
N ALA A 344 -7.62 6.53 -13.08
CA ALA A 344 -7.73 7.48 -11.96
C ALA A 344 -6.95 8.78 -12.19
N MET A 345 -5.85 8.73 -12.95
CA MET A 345 -5.10 9.93 -13.31
C MET A 345 -5.71 10.72 -14.48
N GLY A 346 -6.68 10.15 -15.19
CA GLY A 346 -7.28 10.72 -16.41
C GLY A 346 -6.96 9.97 -17.69
N GLY A 347 -6.33 8.79 -17.59
CA GLY A 347 -6.06 7.89 -18.71
C GLY A 347 -4.68 8.06 -19.32
N LYS A 348 -4.51 7.48 -20.51
CA LYS A 348 -3.26 7.50 -21.29
C LYS A 348 -2.76 8.92 -21.51
N PHE A 349 -1.48 9.15 -21.18
CA PHE A 349 -0.76 10.43 -21.29
C PHE A 349 -1.20 11.53 -20.32
N SER A 350 -2.05 11.21 -19.34
CA SER A 350 -2.40 12.14 -18.25
C SER A 350 -1.20 12.55 -17.40
N ILE A 351 -0.12 11.75 -17.34
CA ILE A 351 1.10 12.08 -16.59
C ILE A 351 1.73 13.42 -17.05
N LYS A 352 1.58 13.79 -18.33
CA LYS A 352 2.01 15.11 -18.84
C LYS A 352 1.22 16.25 -18.21
N GLN A 353 -0.10 16.12 -18.18
CA GLN A 353 -0.97 17.11 -17.55
C GLN A 353 -0.68 17.19 -16.05
N TRP A 354 -0.48 16.04 -15.40
CA TRP A 354 -0.05 15.96 -14.01
C TRP A 354 1.29 16.65 -13.78
N GLN A 355 2.26 16.51 -14.68
CA GLN A 355 3.54 17.21 -14.61
C GLN A 355 3.36 18.73 -14.68
N GLN A 356 2.59 19.22 -15.65
CA GLN A 356 2.29 20.64 -15.81
C GLN A 356 1.59 21.24 -14.57
N GLN A 357 0.81 20.43 -13.84
CA GLN A 357 0.12 20.81 -12.61
C GLN A 357 0.97 20.62 -11.33
N GLY A 358 2.23 20.18 -11.47
CA GLY A 358 3.16 19.92 -10.36
C GLY A 358 2.86 18.63 -9.56
N PHE A 359 2.05 17.73 -10.11
CA PHE A 359 1.74 16.43 -9.53
C PHE A 359 2.71 15.32 -9.96
N ALA A 360 3.37 15.45 -11.13
CA ALA A 360 4.38 14.50 -11.59
C ALA A 360 5.80 15.09 -11.62
N ARG A 361 6.81 14.24 -11.48
CA ARG A 361 8.21 14.62 -11.60
C ARG A 361 8.62 14.79 -13.07
N PRO A 362 9.78 15.44 -13.34
CA PRO A 362 10.33 15.54 -14.70
C PRO A 362 10.52 14.20 -15.42
N ASP A 363 10.71 13.10 -14.68
CA ASP A 363 10.93 11.76 -15.24
C ASP A 363 9.68 11.13 -15.88
N LEU A 364 8.48 11.70 -15.68
CA LEU A 364 7.21 11.15 -16.17
C LEU A 364 6.94 9.69 -15.74
N VAL A 365 7.55 9.28 -14.62
CA VAL A 365 7.31 7.98 -13.97
C VAL A 365 6.80 8.20 -12.56
N HIS A 366 7.53 9.01 -11.78
CA HIS A 366 7.22 9.20 -10.38
C HIS A 366 6.38 10.47 -10.16
N GLN A 367 5.54 10.43 -9.14
CA GLN A 367 4.76 11.59 -8.73
C GLN A 367 5.55 12.47 -7.74
N THR A 368 5.17 13.74 -7.63
CA THR A 368 5.59 14.60 -6.51
C THR A 368 4.85 14.17 -5.24
N ILE A 369 5.21 14.71 -4.08
CA ILE A 369 4.44 14.49 -2.84
C ILE A 369 2.98 14.89 -3.05
N LYS A 370 2.74 16.03 -3.72
CA LYS A 370 1.40 16.53 -4.04
C LYS A 370 0.63 15.54 -4.91
N GLY A 371 1.26 14.98 -5.94
CA GLY A 371 0.63 14.01 -6.83
C GLY A 371 0.28 12.70 -6.14
N TYR A 372 1.22 12.13 -5.37
CA TYR A 372 0.94 10.89 -4.64
C TYR A 372 -0.22 11.04 -3.64
N LYS A 373 -0.30 12.19 -2.97
CA LYS A 373 -1.44 12.51 -2.10
C LYS A 373 -2.75 12.62 -2.88
N GLU A 374 -2.71 13.19 -4.09
CA GLU A 374 -3.89 13.30 -4.93
C GLU A 374 -4.38 11.91 -5.41
N SER A 375 -3.46 11.09 -5.92
CA SER A 375 -3.76 9.69 -6.26
C SER A 375 -4.39 8.92 -5.08
N ALA A 376 -3.86 9.12 -3.87
CA ALA A 376 -4.38 8.48 -2.67
C ALA A 376 -5.80 8.97 -2.30
N ARG A 377 -6.13 10.24 -2.54
CA ARG A 377 -7.49 10.77 -2.34
C ARG A 377 -8.48 10.19 -3.32
N ILE A 378 -8.10 10.05 -4.60
CA ILE A 378 -8.93 9.43 -5.62
C ILE A 378 -9.18 7.97 -5.24
N PHE A 379 -8.13 7.20 -4.92
CA PHE A 379 -8.28 5.82 -4.45
C PHE A 379 -9.17 5.70 -3.19
N TYR A 380 -8.99 6.60 -2.21
CA TYR A 380 -9.81 6.62 -1.01
C TYR A 380 -11.29 6.95 -1.30
N ALA A 381 -11.57 7.85 -2.24
CA ALA A 381 -12.93 8.15 -2.68
C ALA A 381 -13.58 6.93 -3.32
N ASP A 382 -12.89 6.27 -4.26
CA ASP A 382 -13.36 5.07 -4.94
C ASP A 382 -13.57 3.91 -3.97
N LEU A 383 -12.69 3.75 -2.98
CA LEU A 383 -12.83 2.77 -1.92
C LEU A 383 -14.04 3.04 -1.04
N ASN A 384 -14.31 4.31 -0.69
CA ASN A 384 -15.50 4.66 0.08
C ASN A 384 -16.79 4.40 -0.69
N GLU A 385 -16.81 4.68 -2.00
CA GLU A 385 -17.95 4.37 -2.84
C GLU A 385 -18.18 2.85 -2.91
N PHE A 386 -17.11 2.08 -3.10
CA PHE A 386 -17.16 0.62 -3.06
C PHE A 386 -17.73 0.11 -1.74
N ILE A 387 -17.25 0.61 -0.59
CA ILE A 387 -17.77 0.23 0.73
C ILE A 387 -19.25 0.55 0.85
N ARG A 388 -19.67 1.76 0.44
CA ARG A 388 -21.09 2.18 0.49
C ARG A 388 -21.99 1.23 -0.30
N LYS A 389 -21.53 0.73 -1.44
CA LYS A 389 -22.28 -0.20 -2.31
C LYS A 389 -22.32 -1.64 -1.79
N ASN A 390 -21.37 -2.04 -0.93
CA ASN A 390 -21.14 -3.44 -0.55
C ASN A 390 -21.26 -3.75 0.95
N SER A 391 -21.77 -2.82 1.78
CA SER A 391 -21.82 -2.95 3.25
C SER A 391 -23.19 -2.76 3.88
#